data_AF-A0A968MF14-F1
#
_entry.id   AF-A0A968MF14-F1
#
_cell.length_a   1.000
_cell.length_b   1.000
_cell.length_c   1.000
_cell.angle_alpha   90.00
_cell.angle_beta   90.00
_cell.angle_gamma   90.00
#
_symmetry.space_group_name_H-M   'P 1'
#
loop_
_entity.id
_entity.type
_entity.pdbx_description
1 polymer ?
#
loop_
_entity_poly.entity_id
_entity_poly.type
_entity_poly.pdbx_seq_one_letter_code
_entity_poly.pdbx_strand_id
1 'polypeptide(L)'
;MLPHSSAPVNIYAARLQSNGVSNPSRLVCGVGAGATPNNLKDAGEALDKLRGGSEVREGNPVQLSSCPWCGETLDHRQYHIDKDRERMVLVCPRPACTFYGTAKQPDRGIPALLVDDDIYRQCPTLLLATADKFARLPWKPQTMALFGRVDRYCPRHGYLVHTDANHAVSHRKAGNLPAVNVGQCQPFLPPEFIIQDELHLISGPLGTLSGLYEVAIDVLCARPGIGNTLIRPKVIASTATIRRAEDQVRNLFARDVQLFPPAGLEAGDSFFATAQPLTKQPGRCYVGIYAPGRSVKTALVRVYAILLQIAGEYLAVYGSGIADAYTTLVGYFNSLRELGGALRLLEDDIVQRIEYLAKQRNQPPCTLHNEDCELTSRIPSRDIPKILGLLEQPVGTPGALDVLLATNMISVGVDVPRLGLMVVNGQPKTSAEYIQATSRVGRKVSAPGMAVTVYNWSRPRDISHYERFRPYHEAIYRHVEATSVTPFAPRARDKALHAIVIALARLLHAQWAENKAASRFDRSHPITQRILDYLRSRVKAIDPSALPEVEQQLQTLLDWWQQMITQNGTDLRYQPNPFKPNEPIPVLMHAAEERGRGGSKGTLNSLREVEGESQLFVKWSN
;
A
#
# COMPACT_ATOMS: atom_id res chain seq x y z
N MET A 1 11.79 3.31 -7.72
CA MET A 1 11.25 2.03 -8.23
C MET A 1 10.50 1.32 -7.10
N LEU A 2 9.30 1.78 -6.80
CA LEU A 2 8.31 0.97 -6.08
C LEU A 2 7.18 0.71 -7.09
N PRO A 3 6.58 -0.48 -7.12
CA PRO A 3 5.33 -0.64 -7.85
C PRO A 3 4.34 0.39 -7.32
N HIS A 4 3.72 1.16 -8.22
CA HIS A 4 2.68 2.13 -7.90
C HIS A 4 1.45 1.38 -7.35
N SER A 5 1.53 0.94 -6.11
CA SER A 5 0.37 0.42 -5.38
C SER A 5 -0.33 1.62 -4.77
N SER A 6 -1.64 1.73 -4.99
CA SER A 6 -2.53 2.68 -4.30
C SER A 6 -2.68 2.40 -2.80
N ALA A 7 -1.77 1.61 -2.21
CA ALA A 7 -1.78 1.14 -0.84
C ALA A 7 -0.71 1.85 -0.01
N PRO A 8 -0.94 2.11 1.28
CA PRO A 8 0.14 2.44 2.20
C PRO A 8 1.16 1.29 2.22
N VAL A 9 2.42 1.61 1.96
CA VAL A 9 3.53 0.66 1.99
C VAL A 9 4.25 0.84 3.32
N ASN A 10 4.35 -0.26 4.06
CA ASN A 10 5.15 -0.36 5.26
C ASN A 10 6.50 -0.97 4.85
N ILE A 11 7.56 -0.24 5.09
CA ILE A 11 8.93 -0.69 4.84
C ILE A 11 9.48 -1.16 6.18
N TYR A 12 9.57 -2.47 6.37
CA TYR A 12 10.24 -3.07 7.52
C TYR A 12 11.71 -3.28 7.16
N ALA A 13 12.60 -2.50 7.75
CA ALA A 13 14.03 -2.75 7.65
C ALA A 13 14.44 -3.79 8.69
N ALA A 14 14.81 -4.97 8.23
CA ALA A 14 15.26 -6.09 9.04
C ALA A 14 16.76 -6.36 8.83
N ARG A 15 17.63 -5.71 9.60
CA ARG A 15 18.98 -6.22 9.96
C ARG A 15 20.15 -6.05 8.95
N LEU A 16 21.17 -5.29 9.38
CA LEU A 16 22.59 -5.57 9.08
C LEU A 16 23.01 -6.75 9.97
N GLN A 17 23.29 -7.94 9.42
CA GLN A 17 23.82 -9.05 10.24
C GLN A 17 25.33 -8.92 10.49
N SER A 18 25.72 -9.10 11.75
CA SER A 18 27.11 -9.22 12.22
C SER A 18 27.47 -10.64 12.71
N ASN A 19 26.86 -11.70 12.17
CA ASN A 19 27.17 -13.08 12.58
C ASN A 19 27.46 -14.00 11.39
N GLY A 20 28.69 -13.98 10.88
CA GLY A 20 29.43 -15.10 10.27
C GLY A 20 28.90 -15.84 9.03
N VAL A 21 27.62 -15.73 8.69
CA VAL A 21 27.02 -16.31 7.47
C VAL A 21 26.83 -15.16 6.49
N SER A 22 27.78 -15.03 5.56
CA SER A 22 27.76 -14.05 4.49
C SER A 22 26.67 -14.40 3.47
N ASN A 23 25.41 -14.17 3.81
CA ASN A 23 24.37 -14.08 2.80
C ASN A 23 24.41 -12.66 2.21
N PRO A 24 24.51 -12.50 0.88
CA PRO A 24 24.52 -11.19 0.26
C PRO A 24 23.25 -10.42 0.66
N SER A 25 23.36 -9.11 0.90
CA SER A 25 22.23 -8.24 1.25
C SER A 25 21.12 -8.39 0.20
N ARG A 26 19.96 -8.94 0.59
CA ARG A 26 18.81 -9.13 -0.30
C ARG A 26 17.73 -8.09 0.00
N LEU A 27 17.33 -7.37 -1.05
CA LEU A 27 16.22 -6.44 -1.07
C LEU A 27 14.93 -7.24 -1.31
N VAL A 28 13.80 -6.89 -0.70
CA VAL A 28 12.52 -7.59 -0.96
C VAL A 28 11.42 -6.63 -1.28
N CYS A 29 10.65 -6.97 -2.30
CA CYS A 29 9.43 -6.30 -2.70
C CYS A 29 8.27 -7.27 -2.46
N GLY A 30 7.77 -7.32 -1.23
CA GLY A 30 6.61 -8.13 -0.83
C GLY A 30 5.32 -7.34 -1.00
N VAL A 31 4.93 -7.06 -2.24
CA VAL A 31 3.67 -6.33 -2.51
C VAL A 31 2.48 -7.23 -2.09
N GLY A 32 1.36 -6.62 -1.67
CA GLY A 32 0.21 -7.27 -1.02
C GLY A 32 -0.37 -8.52 -1.71
N ALA A 33 -1.26 -9.23 -1.02
CA ALA A 33 -1.79 -10.55 -1.43
C ALA A 33 -2.47 -10.62 -2.82
N GLY A 34 -2.96 -9.50 -3.36
CA GLY A 34 -3.47 -9.44 -4.74
C GLY A 34 -2.40 -9.17 -5.81
N ALA A 35 -1.24 -8.65 -5.40
CA ALA A 35 -0.17 -8.23 -6.30
C ALA A 35 0.85 -9.36 -6.56
N THR A 36 1.25 -10.15 -5.54
CA THR A 36 2.23 -11.23 -5.70
C THR A 36 1.70 -12.61 -5.30
N PRO A 37 2.23 -13.69 -5.90
CA PRO A 37 1.90 -15.06 -5.48
C PRO A 37 2.30 -15.32 -4.02
N ASN A 38 1.46 -16.06 -3.31
CA ASN A 38 1.78 -16.52 -1.95
C ASN A 38 2.76 -17.70 -1.97
N ASN A 39 2.60 -18.62 -2.93
CA ASN A 39 3.38 -19.86 -2.98
C ASN A 39 4.14 -19.98 -4.30
N LEU A 40 5.26 -20.71 -4.29
CA LEU A 40 6.09 -20.91 -5.50
C LEU A 40 5.39 -21.69 -6.61
N LYS A 41 4.48 -22.60 -6.26
CA LYS A 41 3.70 -23.36 -7.23
C LYS A 41 2.81 -22.42 -8.05
N ASP A 42 2.07 -21.54 -7.36
CA ASP A 42 1.18 -20.56 -7.97
C ASP A 42 1.98 -19.57 -8.83
N ALA A 43 3.18 -19.17 -8.36
CA ALA A 43 4.11 -18.36 -9.14
C ALA A 43 4.55 -19.04 -10.45
N GLY A 44 4.86 -20.34 -10.40
CA GLY A 44 5.20 -21.14 -11.58
C GLY A 44 4.05 -21.21 -12.59
N GLU A 45 2.85 -21.52 -12.13
CA GLU A 45 1.64 -21.58 -12.97
C GLU A 45 1.32 -20.21 -13.60
N ALA A 46 1.49 -19.12 -12.84
CA ALA A 46 1.33 -17.76 -13.35
C ALA A 46 2.37 -17.41 -14.43
N LEU A 47 3.64 -17.79 -14.23
CA LEU A 47 4.70 -17.57 -15.24
C LEU A 47 4.43 -18.37 -16.52
N ASP A 48 3.95 -19.60 -16.40
CA ASP A 48 3.65 -20.44 -17.57
C ASP A 48 2.45 -19.88 -18.36
N LYS A 49 1.43 -19.34 -17.67
CA LYS A 49 0.32 -18.60 -18.31
C LYS A 49 0.83 -17.35 -19.06
N LEU A 50 1.71 -16.56 -18.44
CA LEU A 50 2.29 -15.37 -19.07
C LEU A 50 3.12 -15.74 -20.31
N ARG A 51 3.90 -16.81 -20.24
CA ARG A 51 4.68 -17.34 -21.39
C ARG A 51 3.77 -17.86 -22.50
N GLY A 52 2.59 -18.39 -22.16
CA GLY A 52 1.55 -18.78 -23.10
C GLY A 52 0.73 -17.61 -23.66
N GLY A 53 1.09 -16.35 -23.36
CA GLY A 53 0.39 -15.16 -23.86
C GLY A 53 -0.91 -14.83 -23.14
N SER A 54 -1.22 -15.49 -22.01
CA SER A 54 -2.42 -15.22 -21.22
C SER A 54 -2.16 -14.11 -20.19
N GLU A 55 -3.16 -13.26 -19.94
CA GLU A 55 -3.08 -12.26 -18.87
C GLU A 55 -3.29 -12.88 -17.49
N VAL A 56 -2.43 -12.51 -16.54
CA VAL A 56 -2.57 -12.86 -15.12
C VAL A 56 -2.97 -11.59 -14.36
N ARG A 57 -4.22 -11.55 -13.88
CA ARG A 57 -4.78 -10.38 -13.18
C ARG A 57 -4.48 -10.38 -11.67
N GLU A 58 -4.40 -11.54 -11.05
CA GLU A 58 -4.12 -11.69 -9.61
C GLU A 58 -2.87 -12.53 -9.38
N GLY A 59 -2.07 -12.15 -8.38
CA GLY A 59 -0.87 -12.89 -8.00
C GLY A 59 0.19 -12.93 -9.10
N ASN A 60 0.41 -11.82 -9.80
CA ASN A 60 1.41 -11.75 -10.87
C ASN A 60 2.84 -11.74 -10.28
N PRO A 61 3.72 -12.71 -10.59
CA PRO A 61 5.09 -12.71 -10.06
C PRO A 61 5.98 -11.60 -10.66
N VAL A 62 5.62 -11.02 -11.81
CA VAL A 62 6.41 -10.02 -12.53
C VAL A 62 6.14 -8.62 -11.97
N GLN A 63 6.83 -8.28 -10.87
CA GLN A 63 6.66 -7.00 -10.17
C GLN A 63 7.70 -5.94 -10.53
N LEU A 64 8.88 -6.35 -10.99
CA LEU A 64 9.93 -5.45 -11.45
C LEU A 64 9.89 -5.38 -12.98
N SER A 65 9.58 -4.19 -13.50
CA SER A 65 9.54 -3.88 -14.94
C SER A 65 10.90 -3.48 -15.51
N SER A 66 11.84 -3.11 -14.65
CA SER A 66 13.20 -2.72 -15.03
C SER A 66 14.21 -3.19 -13.98
N CYS A 67 15.44 -3.43 -14.42
CA CYS A 67 16.54 -3.83 -13.58
C CYS A 67 16.91 -2.67 -12.65
N PRO A 68 16.87 -2.87 -11.32
CA PRO A 68 17.19 -1.79 -10.37
C PRO A 68 18.67 -1.36 -10.42
N TRP A 69 19.53 -2.13 -11.09
CA TRP A 69 20.96 -1.84 -11.24
C TRP A 69 21.30 -1.06 -12.50
N CYS A 70 20.82 -1.53 -13.67
CA CYS A 70 21.21 -0.96 -14.97
C CYS A 70 20.06 -0.33 -15.77
N GLY A 71 18.83 -0.38 -15.26
CA GLY A 71 17.64 0.17 -15.91
C GLY A 71 17.07 -0.67 -17.06
N GLU A 72 17.70 -1.77 -17.44
CA GLU A 72 17.24 -2.64 -18.54
C GLU A 72 15.84 -3.19 -18.27
N THR A 73 14.97 -3.22 -19.29
CA THR A 73 13.60 -3.73 -19.18
C THR A 73 13.59 -5.22 -18.78
N LEU A 74 12.69 -5.57 -17.87
CA LEU A 74 12.46 -6.93 -17.40
C LEU A 74 11.04 -7.37 -17.77
N ASP A 75 10.92 -8.59 -18.29
CA ASP A 75 9.66 -9.27 -18.58
C ASP A 75 9.61 -10.65 -17.90
N HIS A 76 8.51 -11.38 -18.10
CA HIS A 76 8.29 -12.72 -17.53
C HIS A 76 9.36 -13.76 -17.90
N ARG A 77 10.19 -13.52 -18.92
CA ARG A 77 11.25 -14.45 -19.37
C ARG A 77 12.45 -14.42 -18.44
N GLN A 78 12.66 -13.33 -17.69
CA GLN A 78 13.74 -13.21 -16.72
C GLN A 78 13.41 -13.80 -15.34
N TYR A 79 12.18 -14.26 -15.13
CA TYR A 79 11.71 -14.86 -13.89
C TYR A 79 11.73 -16.39 -14.02
N HIS A 80 12.42 -17.04 -13.09
CA HIS A 80 12.62 -18.49 -13.12
C HIS A 80 12.33 -19.11 -11.76
N ILE A 81 11.71 -20.29 -11.74
CA ILE A 81 11.53 -21.08 -10.52
C ILE A 81 12.62 -22.14 -10.47
N ASP A 82 13.52 -22.02 -9.49
CA ASP A 82 14.50 -23.05 -9.15
C ASP A 82 13.81 -24.06 -8.22
N LYS A 83 13.37 -25.18 -8.81
CA LYS A 83 12.67 -26.26 -8.08
C LYS A 83 13.57 -26.95 -7.07
N ASP A 84 14.88 -27.03 -7.33
CA ASP A 84 15.81 -27.73 -6.45
C ASP A 84 16.14 -26.90 -5.21
N ARG A 85 16.24 -25.57 -5.34
CA ARG A 85 16.43 -24.64 -4.21
C ARG A 85 15.12 -24.13 -3.62
N GLU A 86 13.96 -24.55 -4.16
CA GLU A 86 12.63 -24.04 -3.82
C GLU A 86 12.64 -22.51 -3.72
N ARG A 87 13.01 -21.83 -4.83
CA ARG A 87 13.03 -20.36 -4.86
C ARG A 87 12.79 -19.77 -6.24
N MET A 88 12.29 -18.54 -6.28
CA MET A 88 12.27 -17.74 -7.49
C MET A 88 13.60 -16.99 -7.68
N VAL A 89 14.09 -16.97 -8.92
CA VAL A 89 15.34 -16.35 -9.34
C VAL A 89 15.01 -15.38 -10.46
N LEU A 90 15.44 -14.13 -10.27
CA LEU A 90 15.31 -13.06 -11.25
C LEU A 90 16.70 -12.72 -11.80
N VAL A 91 16.86 -12.65 -13.12
CA VAL A 91 18.15 -12.32 -13.77
C VAL A 91 18.01 -11.10 -14.68
N CYS A 92 19.07 -10.31 -14.83
CA CYS A 92 19.08 -9.22 -15.81
C CYS A 92 19.47 -9.78 -17.20
N PRO A 93 18.80 -9.35 -18.29
CA PRO A 93 19.14 -9.85 -19.63
C PRO A 93 20.37 -9.17 -20.24
N ARG A 94 20.81 -8.02 -19.70
CA ARG A 94 21.93 -7.23 -20.22
C ARG A 94 23.28 -7.85 -19.86
N PRO A 95 24.13 -8.27 -20.81
CA PRO A 95 25.41 -8.94 -20.54
C PRO A 95 26.39 -8.13 -19.67
N ALA A 96 26.36 -6.81 -19.77
CA ALA A 96 27.23 -5.91 -18.99
C ALA A 96 26.76 -5.69 -17.53
N CYS A 97 25.57 -6.17 -17.17
CA CYS A 97 25.04 -6.02 -15.82
C CYS A 97 25.69 -7.02 -14.85
N THR A 98 25.99 -6.59 -13.63
CA THR A 98 26.46 -7.48 -12.54
C THR A 98 25.50 -8.64 -12.28
N PHE A 99 24.20 -8.42 -12.50
CA PHE A 99 23.14 -9.41 -12.33
C PHE A 99 22.78 -10.17 -13.62
N TYR A 100 23.66 -10.12 -14.63
CA TYR A 100 23.52 -10.94 -15.81
C TYR A 100 23.75 -12.41 -15.49
N GLY A 101 22.85 -13.26 -15.99
CA GLY A 101 22.98 -14.69 -15.80
C GLY A 101 21.86 -15.46 -16.46
N THR A 102 21.87 -16.77 -16.21
CA THR A 102 20.80 -17.68 -16.60
C THR A 102 20.12 -18.21 -15.35
N ALA A 103 18.94 -18.83 -15.51
CA ALA A 103 18.24 -19.54 -14.45
C ALA A 103 19.13 -20.54 -13.66
N LYS A 104 20.19 -21.05 -14.31
CA LYS A 104 21.14 -22.02 -13.73
C LYS A 104 22.25 -21.38 -12.89
N GLN A 105 22.36 -20.06 -12.87
CA GLN A 105 23.34 -19.29 -12.08
C GLN A 105 22.63 -18.34 -11.11
N PRO A 106 21.90 -18.88 -10.13
CA PRO A 106 21.00 -18.06 -9.32
C PRO A 106 21.73 -17.17 -8.31
N ASP A 107 23.03 -17.39 -8.10
CA ASP A 107 23.88 -16.55 -7.25
C ASP A 107 24.29 -15.24 -7.95
N ARG A 108 24.00 -15.09 -9.25
CA ARG A 108 24.10 -13.85 -10.02
C ARG A 108 22.75 -13.17 -10.26
N GLY A 109 21.68 -13.64 -9.61
CA GLY A 109 20.35 -13.06 -9.74
C GLY A 109 20.22 -11.69 -9.06
N ILE A 110 19.29 -10.88 -9.55
CA ILE A 110 18.84 -9.66 -8.87
C ILE A 110 18.35 -10.08 -7.47
N PRO A 111 18.85 -9.45 -6.39
CA PRO A 111 18.58 -9.90 -5.04
C PRO A 111 17.22 -9.39 -4.56
N ALA A 112 16.15 -9.78 -5.28
CA ALA A 112 14.75 -9.44 -5.03
C ALA A 112 13.94 -10.73 -4.75
N LEU A 113 13.29 -10.80 -3.58
CA LEU A 113 12.30 -11.85 -3.30
C LEU A 113 10.89 -11.27 -3.46
N LEU A 114 10.01 -12.02 -4.12
CA LEU A 114 8.64 -11.56 -4.45
C LEU A 114 7.56 -12.56 -4.04
N VAL A 115 7.93 -13.78 -3.62
CA VAL A 115 7.02 -14.85 -3.20
C VAL A 115 7.12 -15.03 -1.69
N ASP A 116 5.98 -15.13 -1.00
CA ASP A 116 5.94 -15.19 0.47
C ASP A 116 6.75 -16.38 1.03
N ASP A 117 6.63 -17.57 0.42
CA ASP A 117 7.41 -18.75 0.83
C ASP A 117 8.93 -18.48 0.80
N ASP A 118 9.42 -17.74 -0.21
CA ASP A 118 10.83 -17.36 -0.32
C ASP A 118 11.20 -16.33 0.75
N ILE A 119 10.32 -15.37 1.01
CA ILE A 119 10.51 -14.31 2.01
C ILE A 119 10.68 -14.92 3.40
N TYR A 120 9.81 -15.87 3.79
CA TYR A 120 9.88 -16.53 5.09
C TYR A 120 11.13 -17.39 5.23
N ARG A 121 11.56 -18.08 4.16
CA ARG A 121 12.74 -18.94 4.19
C ARG A 121 14.06 -18.19 4.13
N GLN A 122 14.14 -17.12 3.33
CA GLN A 122 15.39 -16.41 3.12
C GLN A 122 15.59 -15.26 4.11
N CYS A 123 14.51 -14.78 4.76
CA CYS A 123 14.54 -13.75 5.81
C CYS A 123 15.34 -12.50 5.38
N PRO A 124 14.75 -11.64 4.54
CA PRO A 124 15.48 -10.56 3.88
C PRO A 124 15.91 -9.42 4.81
N THR A 125 16.84 -8.61 4.31
CA THR A 125 17.35 -7.44 5.05
C THR A 125 16.36 -6.25 5.06
N LEU A 126 15.57 -6.13 4.01
CA LEU A 126 14.58 -5.07 3.85
C LEU A 126 13.31 -5.70 3.27
N LEU A 127 12.21 -5.59 3.99
CA LEU A 127 10.90 -6.09 3.60
C LEU A 127 9.97 -4.90 3.30
N LEU A 128 9.64 -4.70 2.03
CA LEU A 128 8.56 -3.82 1.62
C LEU A 128 7.26 -4.62 1.65
N ALA A 129 6.29 -4.23 2.48
CA ALA A 129 5.02 -4.93 2.61
C ALA A 129 3.85 -3.95 2.82
N THR A 130 2.66 -4.28 2.32
CA THR A 130 1.45 -3.53 2.71
C THR A 130 0.95 -4.02 4.06
N ALA A 131 0.20 -3.18 4.78
CA ALA A 131 -0.39 -3.56 6.07
C ALA A 131 -1.27 -4.83 5.98
N ASP A 132 -1.81 -5.14 4.80
CA ASP A 132 -2.60 -6.35 4.54
C ASP A 132 -1.84 -7.65 4.84
N LYS A 133 -0.51 -7.69 4.67
CA LYS A 133 0.27 -8.90 4.92
C LYS A 133 0.23 -9.32 6.41
N PHE A 134 -0.08 -8.42 7.35
CA PHE A 134 -0.19 -8.79 8.77
C PHE A 134 -1.41 -9.66 9.06
N ALA A 135 -2.45 -9.61 8.23
CA ALA A 135 -3.59 -10.52 8.33
C ALA A 135 -3.15 -11.99 8.20
N ARG A 136 -1.96 -12.28 7.65
CA ARG A 136 -1.41 -13.63 7.48
C ARG A 136 -0.75 -14.22 8.74
N LEU A 137 -0.42 -13.41 9.74
CA LEU A 137 0.19 -13.85 11.01
C LEU A 137 -0.55 -15.02 11.69
N PRO A 138 -1.88 -14.99 11.89
CA PRO A 138 -2.61 -16.11 12.50
C PRO A 138 -2.64 -17.37 11.63
N TRP A 139 -2.54 -17.23 10.30
CA TRP A 139 -2.69 -18.31 9.34
C TRP A 139 -1.39 -19.07 9.06
N LYS A 140 -0.26 -18.35 9.01
CA LYS A 140 1.03 -18.86 8.54
C LYS A 140 2.08 -18.80 9.65
N PRO A 141 2.38 -19.91 10.35
CA PRO A 141 3.38 -19.92 11.41
C PRO A 141 4.80 -19.60 10.89
N GLN A 142 5.08 -19.83 9.60
CA GLN A 142 6.35 -19.48 8.95
C GLN A 142 6.69 -17.99 9.06
N THR A 143 5.70 -17.11 9.28
CA THR A 143 5.92 -15.68 9.51
C THR A 143 6.80 -15.41 10.74
N MET A 144 6.92 -16.35 11.69
CA MET A 144 7.82 -16.22 12.84
C MET A 144 9.29 -16.05 12.45
N ALA A 145 9.68 -16.59 11.28
CA ALA A 145 11.02 -16.45 10.74
C ALA A 145 11.40 -14.97 10.52
N LEU A 146 10.44 -14.12 10.11
CA LEU A 146 10.66 -12.68 9.92
C LEU A 146 11.06 -11.96 11.22
N PHE A 147 10.66 -12.50 12.36
CA PHE A 147 10.97 -11.97 13.69
C PHE A 147 12.16 -12.69 14.33
N GLY A 148 12.96 -13.41 13.53
CA GLY A 148 14.17 -14.09 13.96
C GLY A 148 13.97 -15.35 14.77
N ARG A 149 12.74 -15.89 14.82
CA ARG A 149 12.40 -17.10 15.56
C ARG A 149 12.62 -18.35 14.72
N VAL A 150 13.88 -18.61 14.39
CA VAL A 150 14.35 -19.74 13.57
C VAL A 150 15.15 -20.72 14.44
N ASP A 151 15.10 -22.00 14.11
CA ASP A 151 15.78 -23.06 14.87
C ASP A 151 16.81 -23.85 14.04
N ARG A 152 16.60 -23.91 12.72
CA ARG A 152 17.42 -24.67 11.78
C ARG A 152 17.72 -23.87 10.52
N TYR A 153 18.82 -24.19 9.87
CA TYR A 153 19.21 -23.62 8.58
C TYR A 153 19.59 -24.73 7.60
N CYS A 154 18.93 -24.72 6.44
CA CYS A 154 19.22 -25.57 5.31
C CYS A 154 19.97 -24.75 4.25
N PRO A 155 21.24 -25.08 3.91
CA PRO A 155 21.97 -24.36 2.88
C PRO A 155 21.29 -24.37 1.50
N ARG A 156 20.38 -25.32 1.25
CA ARG A 156 19.60 -25.40 0.01
C ARG A 156 18.33 -24.56 0.04
N HIS A 157 17.60 -24.57 1.17
CA HIS A 157 16.24 -24.04 1.26
C HIS A 157 16.09 -22.81 2.16
N GLY A 158 17.13 -22.40 2.89
CA GLY A 158 17.10 -21.25 3.80
C GLY A 158 16.82 -21.60 5.27
N TYR A 159 16.36 -20.62 6.03
CA TYR A 159 15.93 -20.77 7.41
C TYR A 159 14.67 -21.62 7.50
N LEU A 160 14.63 -22.45 8.54
CA LEU A 160 13.51 -23.29 8.88
C LEU A 160 13.01 -22.92 10.28
N VAL A 161 11.72 -23.11 10.48
CA VAL A 161 11.06 -22.93 11.78
C VAL A 161 10.63 -24.28 12.35
N HIS A 162 10.19 -24.28 13.59
CA HIS A 162 9.77 -25.50 14.29
C HIS A 162 8.66 -26.25 13.56
N THR A 163 7.76 -25.54 12.86
CA THR A 163 6.67 -26.16 12.09
C THR A 163 7.12 -26.87 10.82
N ASP A 164 8.36 -26.70 10.39
CA ASP A 164 8.94 -27.38 9.23
C ASP A 164 9.52 -28.74 9.62
N ALA A 165 8.84 -29.47 10.51
CA ALA A 165 9.31 -30.75 11.06
C ALA A 165 9.50 -31.83 9.97
N ASN A 166 8.72 -31.75 8.89
CA ASN A 166 8.78 -32.69 7.75
C ASN A 166 9.93 -32.41 6.79
N HIS A 167 10.72 -31.35 6.99
CA HIS A 167 11.88 -31.06 6.15
C HIS A 167 12.99 -32.09 6.39
N ALA A 168 13.55 -32.66 5.32
CA ALA A 168 14.60 -33.67 5.38
C ALA A 168 15.83 -33.19 6.18
N VAL A 169 16.46 -34.11 6.93
CA VAL A 169 17.66 -33.83 7.75
C VAL A 169 18.90 -33.54 6.89
N SER A 170 18.94 -34.12 5.69
CA SER A 170 20.01 -33.93 4.72
C SER A 170 19.47 -34.04 3.30
N HIS A 171 20.09 -33.32 2.37
CA HIS A 171 19.80 -33.40 0.95
C HIS A 171 20.96 -34.04 0.22
N ARG A 172 20.67 -35.07 -0.59
CA ARG A 172 21.66 -35.67 -1.50
C ARG A 172 22.00 -34.69 -2.62
N LYS A 173 23.11 -34.94 -3.32
CA LYS A 173 23.48 -34.20 -4.54
C LYS A 173 22.30 -34.23 -5.53
N ALA A 174 21.90 -33.07 -6.04
CA ALA A 174 20.82 -32.92 -7.01
C ALA A 174 21.29 -31.95 -8.10
N GLY A 175 21.40 -32.44 -9.35
CA GLY A 175 21.97 -31.66 -10.45
C GLY A 175 23.37 -31.09 -10.11
N ASN A 176 23.49 -29.76 -10.16
CA ASN A 176 24.70 -29.01 -9.83
C ASN A 176 24.82 -28.65 -8.34
N LEU A 177 23.87 -29.03 -7.49
CA LEU A 177 23.87 -28.70 -6.07
C LEU A 177 24.59 -29.79 -5.25
N PRO A 178 25.53 -29.40 -4.37
CA PRO A 178 26.21 -30.35 -3.50
C PRO A 178 25.23 -31.00 -2.51
N ALA A 179 25.67 -32.13 -1.94
CA ALA A 179 24.99 -32.68 -0.78
C ALA A 179 25.14 -31.72 0.41
N VAL A 180 24.06 -31.48 1.13
CA VAL A 180 24.04 -30.53 2.27
C VAL A 180 23.29 -31.13 3.45
N ASN A 181 23.77 -30.84 4.65
CA ASN A 181 23.09 -31.21 5.89
C ASN A 181 22.38 -30.00 6.48
N VAL A 182 21.22 -30.23 7.10
CA VAL A 182 20.51 -29.18 7.85
C VAL A 182 21.21 -29.02 9.19
N GLY A 183 21.67 -27.80 9.46
CA GLY A 183 22.28 -27.44 10.74
C GLY A 183 21.28 -26.78 11.68
N GLN A 184 21.57 -26.80 12.98
CA GLN A 184 20.92 -25.88 13.93
C GLN A 184 21.38 -24.45 13.66
N CYS A 185 20.50 -23.48 13.83
CA CYS A 185 20.84 -22.06 13.71
C CYS A 185 20.41 -21.29 14.96
N GLN A 186 21.18 -20.26 15.31
CA GLN A 186 20.81 -19.38 16.40
C GLN A 186 19.73 -18.40 15.92
N PRO A 187 18.71 -18.09 16.75
CA PRO A 187 17.76 -17.03 16.47
C PRO A 187 18.45 -15.70 16.18
N PHE A 188 17.83 -14.88 15.33
CA PHE A 188 18.32 -13.54 15.02
C PHE A 188 17.45 -12.43 15.61
N LEU A 189 17.96 -11.20 15.56
CA LEU A 189 17.21 -10.03 16.03
C LEU A 189 16.02 -9.77 15.09
N PRO A 190 14.82 -9.48 15.65
CA PRO A 190 13.67 -9.08 14.84
C PRO A 190 13.90 -7.69 14.20
N PRO A 191 12.99 -7.22 13.32
CA PRO A 191 13.07 -5.89 12.73
C PRO A 191 13.13 -4.78 13.80
N GLU A 192 14.13 -3.91 13.70
CA GLU A 192 14.36 -2.82 14.66
C GLU A 192 13.90 -1.45 14.13
N PHE A 193 13.62 -1.35 12.83
CA PHE A 193 13.28 -0.10 12.17
C PHE A 193 12.13 -0.28 11.16
N ILE A 194 11.09 0.54 11.31
CA ILE A 194 9.88 0.51 10.49
C ILE A 194 9.71 1.91 9.88
N ILE A 195 9.65 1.98 8.56
CA ILE A 195 9.25 3.19 7.84
C ILE A 195 7.82 3.00 7.34
N GLN A 196 6.91 3.84 7.79
CA GLN A 196 5.55 3.92 7.28
C GLN A 196 5.49 4.98 6.19
N ASP A 197 5.25 4.58 4.94
CA ASP A 197 4.96 5.55 3.89
C ASP A 197 3.47 5.90 3.90
N GLU A 198 3.14 7.16 3.67
CA GLU A 198 1.78 7.67 3.53
C GLU A 198 0.85 7.31 4.70
N LEU A 199 1.27 7.62 5.94
CA LEU A 199 0.51 7.34 7.17
C LEU A 199 -0.95 7.82 7.12
N HIS A 200 -1.22 8.91 6.40
CA HIS A 200 -2.56 9.45 6.22
C HIS A 200 -3.55 8.47 5.52
N LEU A 201 -3.04 7.49 4.76
CA LEU A 201 -3.85 6.42 4.15
C LEU A 201 -4.25 5.35 5.15
N ILE A 202 -3.54 5.22 6.29
CA ILE A 202 -3.90 4.31 7.37
C ILE A 202 -4.90 5.01 8.30
N SER A 203 -6.15 5.08 7.84
CA SER A 203 -7.25 5.75 8.54
C SER A 203 -8.55 4.94 8.45
N GLY A 204 -9.56 5.36 9.22
CA GLY A 204 -10.89 4.76 9.16
C GLY A 204 -10.90 3.27 9.55
N PRO A 205 -11.65 2.41 8.84
CA PRO A 205 -11.73 0.99 9.14
C PRO A 205 -10.42 0.23 8.93
N LEU A 206 -9.69 0.52 7.84
CA LEU A 206 -8.39 -0.08 7.55
C LEU A 206 -7.40 0.26 8.67
N GLY A 207 -7.24 1.55 8.98
CA GLY A 207 -6.35 1.98 10.05
C GLY A 207 -6.71 1.40 11.41
N THR A 208 -8.01 1.30 11.72
CA THR A 208 -8.51 0.69 12.95
C THR A 208 -8.06 -0.77 13.10
N LEU A 209 -8.14 -1.57 12.05
CA LEU A 209 -7.61 -2.93 12.08
C LEU A 209 -6.09 -2.99 12.06
N SER A 210 -5.43 -2.14 11.27
CA SER A 210 -3.97 -2.05 11.26
C SER A 210 -3.42 -1.76 12.65
N GLY A 211 -4.04 -0.85 13.42
CA GLY A 211 -3.64 -0.55 14.80
C GLY A 211 -3.79 -1.74 15.75
N LEU A 212 -4.75 -2.63 15.51
CA LEU A 212 -4.89 -3.89 16.24
C LEU A 212 -3.79 -4.89 15.89
N TYR A 213 -3.53 -5.10 14.60
CA TYR A 213 -2.45 -6.00 14.15
C TYR A 213 -1.05 -5.48 14.52
N GLU A 214 -0.86 -4.15 14.56
CA GLU A 214 0.36 -3.50 15.02
C GLU A 214 0.71 -3.87 16.47
N VAL A 215 -0.27 -4.26 17.30
CA VAL A 215 0.01 -4.80 18.63
C VAL A 215 0.82 -6.09 18.53
N ALA A 216 0.45 -7.00 17.61
CA ALA A 216 1.19 -8.24 17.41
C ALA A 216 2.59 -7.97 16.85
N ILE A 217 2.70 -7.10 15.85
CA ILE A 217 3.99 -6.71 15.26
C ILE A 217 4.92 -6.11 16.32
N ASP A 218 4.43 -5.18 17.12
CA ASP A 218 5.22 -4.53 18.16
C ASP A 218 5.71 -5.52 19.23
N VAL A 219 4.87 -6.47 19.64
CA VAL A 219 5.27 -7.53 20.59
C VAL A 219 6.29 -8.50 19.98
N LEU A 220 6.11 -8.87 18.72
CA LEU A 220 7.02 -9.79 18.02
C LEU A 220 8.38 -9.15 17.72
N CYS A 221 8.41 -7.84 17.50
CA CYS A 221 9.63 -7.05 17.32
C CYS A 221 10.29 -6.62 18.63
N ALA A 222 9.59 -6.68 19.75
CA ALA A 222 10.13 -6.26 21.03
C ALA A 222 11.15 -7.26 21.58
N ARG A 223 12.28 -6.75 22.09
CA ARG A 223 13.34 -7.56 22.71
C ARG A 223 13.76 -7.02 24.07
N PRO A 224 14.26 -7.87 24.98
CA PRO A 224 14.86 -7.40 26.23
C PRO A 224 16.07 -6.50 25.95
N GLY A 225 16.13 -5.38 26.64
CA GLY A 225 17.26 -4.45 26.70
C GLY A 225 18.00 -4.54 28.03
N ILE A 226 18.93 -3.61 28.24
CA ILE A 226 19.70 -3.52 29.48
C ILE A 226 18.78 -3.07 30.62
N GLY A 227 18.93 -3.66 31.82
CA GLY A 227 18.19 -3.23 33.01
C GLY A 227 16.69 -3.51 32.97
N ASN A 228 16.26 -4.63 32.36
CA ASN A 228 14.85 -5.03 32.21
C ASN A 228 14.00 -4.03 31.39
N THR A 229 14.64 -3.19 30.57
CA THR A 229 13.94 -2.34 29.60
C THR A 229 13.49 -3.15 28.40
N LEU A 230 12.34 -2.79 27.80
CA LEU A 230 11.87 -3.41 26.57
C LEU A 230 12.27 -2.52 25.38
N ILE A 231 13.12 -3.03 24.49
CA ILE A 231 13.48 -2.34 23.25
C ILE A 231 12.41 -2.65 22.21
N ARG A 232 11.71 -1.60 21.78
CA ARG A 232 10.68 -1.64 20.73
C ARG A 232 11.26 -1.11 19.41
N PRO A 233 10.72 -1.48 18.24
CA PRO A 233 11.22 -0.96 16.97
C PRO A 233 11.02 0.56 16.89
N LYS A 234 11.96 1.25 16.22
CA LYS A 234 11.84 2.67 15.88
C LYS A 234 10.92 2.81 14.66
N VAL A 235 9.92 3.67 14.76
CA VAL A 235 9.00 3.97 13.66
C VAL A 235 9.28 5.37 13.13
N ILE A 236 9.44 5.51 11.82
CA ILE A 236 9.44 6.79 11.10
C ILE A 236 8.30 6.74 10.12
N ALA A 237 7.48 7.80 10.05
CA ALA A 237 6.36 7.85 9.14
C ALA A 237 6.47 9.08 8.24
N SER A 238 6.28 8.88 6.93
CA SER A 238 5.96 9.98 6.01
C SER A 238 4.44 10.17 6.02
N THR A 239 4.01 11.42 5.87
CA THR A 239 2.59 11.73 5.80
C THR A 239 2.38 13.03 5.06
N ALA A 240 1.30 13.09 4.27
CA ALA A 240 0.74 14.36 3.85
C ALA A 240 0.22 15.13 5.07
N THR A 241 -0.22 16.38 4.86
CA THR A 241 -0.80 17.22 5.90
C THR A 241 -1.84 16.43 6.71
N ILE A 242 -1.56 16.19 7.98
CA ILE A 242 -2.47 15.52 8.92
C ILE A 242 -2.78 16.44 10.08
N ARG A 243 -4.02 16.37 10.55
CA ARG A 243 -4.45 17.02 11.78
C ARG A 243 -4.47 15.97 12.89
N ARG A 244 -4.06 16.36 14.11
CA ARG A 244 -3.99 15.46 15.29
C ARG A 244 -3.10 14.22 15.04
N ALA A 245 -1.91 14.46 14.50
CA ALA A 245 -0.92 13.40 14.28
C ALA A 245 -0.58 12.61 15.55
N GLU A 246 -0.54 13.29 16.70
CA GLU A 246 -0.29 12.67 18.00
C GLU A 246 -1.32 11.59 18.34
N ASP A 247 -2.61 11.91 18.19
CA ASP A 247 -3.70 10.96 18.45
C ASP A 247 -3.65 9.77 17.47
N GLN A 248 -3.43 10.03 16.18
CA GLN A 248 -3.35 8.97 15.17
C GLN A 248 -2.17 8.02 15.44
N VAL A 249 -0.97 8.57 15.71
CA VAL A 249 0.24 7.78 15.99
C VAL A 249 0.11 7.04 17.31
N ARG A 250 -0.46 7.67 18.35
CA ARG A 250 -0.74 7.00 19.62
C ARG A 250 -1.69 5.82 19.41
N ASN A 251 -2.78 6.01 18.67
CA ASN A 251 -3.76 4.95 18.43
C ASN A 251 -3.19 3.82 17.56
N LEU A 252 -2.34 4.11 16.57
CA LEU A 252 -1.74 3.07 15.73
C LEU A 252 -0.58 2.34 16.43
N PHE A 253 0.35 3.09 17.03
CA PHE A 253 1.65 2.58 17.45
C PHE A 253 1.86 2.56 18.98
N ALA A 254 0.96 3.14 19.78
CA ALA A 254 1.13 3.39 21.22
C ALA A 254 2.52 3.97 21.53
N ARG A 255 2.82 5.08 20.85
CA ARG A 255 4.06 5.86 20.97
C ARG A 255 3.70 7.33 20.90
N ASP A 256 4.51 8.16 21.55
CA ASP A 256 4.49 9.60 21.31
C ASP A 256 5.20 9.90 19.99
N VAL A 257 4.68 10.90 19.27
CA VAL A 257 5.23 11.34 17.98
C VAL A 257 6.13 12.55 18.16
N GLN A 258 7.16 12.63 17.33
CA GLN A 258 7.94 13.85 17.13
C GLN A 258 7.75 14.25 15.68
N LEU A 259 7.08 15.38 15.47
CA LEU A 259 6.79 15.88 14.12
C LEU A 259 8.03 16.53 13.52
N PHE A 260 8.31 16.19 12.27
CA PHE A 260 9.41 16.75 11.50
C PHE A 260 8.90 17.17 10.12
N PRO A 261 9.15 18.43 9.67
CA PRO A 261 9.77 19.51 10.44
C PRO A 261 8.86 19.97 11.60
N PRO A 262 9.44 20.46 12.72
CA PRO A 262 8.64 21.03 13.81
C PRO A 262 7.98 22.34 13.37
N ALA A 263 6.85 22.68 13.99
CA ALA A 263 6.22 23.99 13.79
C ALA A 263 7.15 25.09 14.33
N GLY A 264 7.33 26.16 13.54
CA GLY A 264 8.03 27.37 13.99
C GLY A 264 7.12 28.30 14.80
N LEU A 265 7.64 29.47 15.17
CA LEU A 265 6.89 30.50 15.88
C LEU A 265 5.83 31.18 14.99
N GLU A 266 6.09 31.24 13.69
CA GLU A 266 5.21 31.85 12.69
C GLU A 266 4.77 30.82 11.67
N ALA A 267 3.55 30.93 11.15
CA ALA A 267 3.02 29.99 10.16
C ALA A 267 3.82 30.02 8.84
N GLY A 268 4.46 31.14 8.53
CA GLY A 268 5.30 31.33 7.36
C GLY A 268 6.78 31.09 7.61
N ASP A 269 7.19 30.73 8.83
CA ASP A 269 8.61 30.54 9.16
C ASP A 269 8.81 29.27 9.96
N SER A 270 9.50 28.32 9.34
CA SER A 270 9.97 27.10 9.98
C SER A 270 11.48 27.02 9.82
N PHE A 271 12.14 26.23 10.68
CA PHE A 271 13.59 26.00 10.60
C PHE A 271 14.07 25.56 9.19
N PHE A 272 13.20 24.95 8.38
CA PHE A 272 13.53 24.39 7.06
C PHE A 272 13.01 25.22 5.88
N ALA A 273 12.01 26.08 6.09
CA ALA A 273 11.34 26.80 5.00
C ALA A 273 10.70 28.09 5.50
N THR A 274 10.83 29.14 4.70
CA THR A 274 10.21 30.45 4.92
C THR A 274 9.29 30.78 3.74
N ALA A 275 8.10 31.28 4.03
CA ALA A 275 7.15 31.75 3.05
C ALA A 275 7.75 32.98 2.32
N GLN A 276 7.75 32.93 1.00
CA GLN A 276 8.21 34.05 0.17
C GLN A 276 7.02 34.87 -0.31
N PRO A 277 7.13 36.22 -0.37
CA PRO A 277 6.15 37.06 -1.02
C PRO A 277 5.97 36.67 -2.50
N LEU A 278 4.73 36.78 -3.00
CA LEU A 278 4.40 36.52 -4.40
C LEU A 278 5.16 37.42 -5.40
N THR A 279 5.67 38.56 -4.93
CA THR A 279 6.51 39.47 -5.71
C THR A 279 7.91 38.90 -5.97
N LYS A 280 8.39 37.98 -5.13
CA LYS A 280 9.71 37.32 -5.28
C LYS A 280 9.59 35.98 -5.99
N GLN A 281 8.59 35.18 -5.64
CA GLN A 281 8.33 33.89 -6.26
C GLN A 281 6.84 33.72 -6.53
N PRO A 282 6.45 33.45 -7.78
CA PRO A 282 5.06 33.19 -8.12
C PRO A 282 4.56 31.92 -7.41
N GLY A 283 3.38 32.02 -6.80
CA GLY A 283 2.69 30.90 -6.17
C GLY A 283 1.76 30.16 -7.13
N ARG A 284 0.90 29.31 -6.57
CA ARG A 284 -0.20 28.67 -7.32
C ARG A 284 -1.43 29.57 -7.32
N CYS A 285 -2.01 29.80 -8.50
CA CYS A 285 -3.28 30.50 -8.65
C CYS A 285 -4.45 29.50 -8.61
N TYR A 286 -5.43 29.76 -7.75
CA TYR A 286 -6.66 28.99 -7.64
C TYR A 286 -7.82 29.79 -8.24
N VAL A 287 -8.55 29.22 -9.19
CA VAL A 287 -9.68 29.87 -9.88
C VAL A 287 -10.95 29.02 -9.71
N GLY A 288 -12.00 29.61 -9.15
CA GLY A 288 -13.31 28.96 -9.01
C GLY A 288 -14.24 29.38 -10.15
N ILE A 289 -14.82 28.41 -10.87
CA ILE A 289 -15.80 28.67 -11.93
C ILE A 289 -17.15 28.14 -11.49
N TYR A 290 -18.13 29.04 -11.41
CA TYR A 290 -19.51 28.74 -11.08
C TYR A 290 -20.42 29.28 -12.18
N ALA A 291 -21.15 28.39 -12.85
CA ALA A 291 -21.98 28.73 -14.01
C ALA A 291 -23.47 28.36 -13.73
N PRO A 292 -24.23 29.23 -13.04
CA PRO A 292 -25.65 29.01 -12.78
C PRO A 292 -26.45 28.72 -14.04
N GLY A 293 -27.36 27.75 -13.98
CA GLY A 293 -28.26 27.42 -15.09
C GLY A 293 -27.58 26.76 -16.30
N ARG A 294 -26.29 26.41 -16.21
CA ARG A 294 -25.57 25.70 -17.27
C ARG A 294 -25.15 24.32 -16.79
N SER A 295 -25.13 23.34 -17.70
CA SER A 295 -24.63 22.02 -17.35
C SER A 295 -23.12 22.07 -17.05
N VAL A 296 -22.65 21.25 -16.12
CA VAL A 296 -21.21 21.14 -15.80
C VAL A 296 -20.42 20.73 -17.04
N LYS A 297 -20.99 19.85 -17.89
CA LYS A 297 -20.37 19.46 -19.16
C LYS A 297 -20.11 20.66 -20.06
N THR A 298 -21.08 21.55 -20.19
CA THR A 298 -20.93 22.80 -20.97
C THR A 298 -19.86 23.71 -20.39
N ALA A 299 -19.77 23.81 -19.06
CA ALA A 299 -18.71 24.57 -18.40
C ALA A 299 -17.33 23.94 -18.66
N LEU A 300 -17.19 22.62 -18.51
CA LEU A 300 -15.96 21.88 -18.79
C LEU A 300 -15.51 22.07 -20.24
N VAL A 301 -16.40 21.91 -21.22
CA VAL A 301 -16.07 22.12 -22.65
C VAL A 301 -15.47 23.50 -22.88
N ARG A 302 -16.09 24.55 -22.31
CA ARG A 302 -15.62 25.92 -22.46
C ARG A 302 -14.28 26.16 -21.79
N VAL A 303 -14.08 25.60 -20.59
CA VAL A 303 -12.85 25.76 -19.80
C VAL A 303 -11.69 25.00 -20.44
N TYR A 304 -11.89 23.75 -20.82
CA TYR A 304 -10.86 22.95 -21.50
C TYR A 304 -10.44 23.60 -22.82
N ALA A 305 -11.42 23.95 -23.66
CA ALA A 305 -11.13 24.50 -24.98
C ALA A 305 -10.35 25.83 -24.91
N ILE A 306 -10.72 26.74 -24.00
CA ILE A 306 -9.97 28.01 -23.88
C ILE A 306 -8.57 27.79 -23.32
N LEU A 307 -8.41 26.91 -22.34
CA LEU A 307 -7.11 26.64 -21.73
C LEU A 307 -6.15 25.99 -22.73
N LEU A 308 -6.61 24.98 -23.47
CA LEU A 308 -5.81 24.29 -24.48
C LEU A 308 -5.45 25.21 -25.66
N GLN A 309 -6.42 25.98 -26.16
CA GLN A 309 -6.17 26.91 -27.26
C GLN A 309 -5.14 27.98 -26.87
N ILE A 310 -5.27 28.58 -25.68
CA ILE A 310 -4.32 29.61 -25.20
C ILE A 310 -2.94 29.00 -24.93
N ALA A 311 -2.87 27.77 -24.40
CA ALA A 311 -1.60 27.08 -24.22
C ALA A 311 -0.86 26.87 -25.54
N GLY A 312 -1.58 26.46 -26.60
CA GLY A 312 -1.02 26.34 -27.95
C GLY A 312 -0.55 27.68 -28.54
N GLU A 313 -1.32 28.76 -28.34
CA GLU A 313 -0.92 30.12 -28.72
C GLU A 313 0.37 30.55 -27.99
N TYR A 314 0.46 30.28 -26.69
CA TYR A 314 1.64 30.61 -25.89
C TYR A 314 2.86 29.78 -26.26
N LEU A 315 2.67 28.52 -26.66
CA LEU A 315 3.74 27.71 -27.20
C LEU A 315 4.32 28.32 -28.48
N ALA A 316 3.47 28.85 -29.37
CA ALA A 316 3.92 29.52 -30.59
C ALA A 316 4.66 30.84 -30.31
N VAL A 317 4.24 31.59 -29.28
CA VAL A 317 4.83 32.91 -28.96
C VAL A 317 6.09 32.82 -28.10
N TYR A 318 6.07 31.98 -27.05
CA TYR A 318 7.12 31.92 -26.03
C TYR A 318 8.04 30.69 -26.15
N GLY A 319 7.70 29.73 -27.02
CA GLY A 319 8.45 28.50 -27.20
C GLY A 319 8.27 27.50 -26.04
N SER A 320 8.84 26.31 -26.23
CA SER A 320 8.70 25.19 -25.29
C SER A 320 9.33 25.44 -23.92
N GLY A 321 10.35 26.29 -23.81
CA GLY A 321 11.03 26.54 -22.53
C GLY A 321 10.13 27.11 -21.42
N ILE A 322 9.09 27.86 -21.80
CA ILE A 322 8.14 28.48 -20.86
C ILE A 322 6.76 27.79 -20.96
N ALA A 323 6.27 27.55 -22.18
CA ALA A 323 4.89 27.11 -22.38
C ALA A 323 4.68 25.62 -22.08
N ASP A 324 5.73 24.79 -22.09
CA ASP A 324 5.64 23.32 -21.89
C ASP A 324 4.83 22.94 -20.64
N ALA A 325 4.94 23.72 -19.57
CA ALA A 325 4.22 23.43 -18.34
C ALA A 325 2.69 23.56 -18.47
N TYR A 326 2.21 24.32 -19.45
CA TYR A 326 0.80 24.63 -19.63
C TYR A 326 0.17 23.91 -20.83
N THR A 327 0.98 23.25 -21.67
CA THR A 327 0.49 22.52 -22.85
C THR A 327 -0.16 21.20 -22.49
N THR A 328 0.21 20.59 -21.36
CA THR A 328 -0.49 19.41 -20.82
C THR A 328 -1.55 19.83 -19.79
N LEU A 329 -2.81 19.66 -20.14
CA LEU A 329 -3.93 19.95 -19.25
C LEU A 329 -4.31 18.71 -18.42
N VAL A 330 -4.16 18.82 -17.10
CA VAL A 330 -4.59 17.77 -16.17
C VAL A 330 -6.04 17.97 -15.75
N GLY A 331 -6.91 17.01 -16.05
CA GLY A 331 -8.29 16.94 -15.59
C GLY A 331 -8.47 16.02 -14.40
N TYR A 332 -8.87 16.56 -13.25
CA TYR A 332 -9.20 15.77 -12.05
C TYR A 332 -10.71 15.50 -11.93
N PHE A 333 -11.09 14.25 -11.71
CA PHE A 333 -12.48 13.82 -11.56
C PHE A 333 -12.70 12.99 -10.30
N ASN A 334 -13.80 13.26 -9.61
CA ASN A 334 -14.19 12.55 -8.38
C ASN A 334 -14.75 11.15 -8.62
N SER A 335 -15.08 10.80 -9.87
CA SER A 335 -15.62 9.48 -10.22
C SER A 335 -15.28 9.07 -11.65
N LEU A 336 -15.18 7.76 -11.86
CA LEU A 336 -14.95 7.16 -13.18
C LEU A 336 -16.07 7.48 -14.17
N ARG A 337 -17.31 7.69 -13.67
CA ARG A 337 -18.45 8.08 -14.51
C ARG A 337 -18.32 9.49 -15.05
N GLU A 338 -17.90 10.45 -14.21
CA GLU A 338 -17.66 11.82 -14.65
C GLU A 338 -16.47 11.90 -15.61
N LEU A 339 -15.39 11.16 -15.31
CA LEU A 339 -14.22 11.04 -16.18
C LEU A 339 -14.58 10.48 -17.55
N GLY A 340 -15.28 9.34 -17.62
CA GLY A 340 -15.70 8.76 -18.90
C GLY A 340 -16.63 9.68 -19.69
N GLY A 341 -17.41 10.52 -19.00
CA GLY A 341 -18.17 11.59 -19.62
C GLY A 341 -17.28 12.67 -20.24
N ALA A 342 -16.20 13.07 -19.56
CA ALA A 342 -15.25 14.05 -20.06
C ALA A 342 -14.39 13.53 -21.22
N LEU A 343 -14.05 12.24 -21.23
CA LEU A 343 -13.35 11.60 -22.35
C LEU A 343 -14.15 11.77 -23.65
N ARG A 344 -15.47 11.53 -23.61
CA ARG A 344 -16.36 11.76 -24.76
C ARG A 344 -16.37 13.23 -25.22
N LEU A 345 -16.35 14.17 -24.27
CA LEU A 345 -16.30 15.60 -24.60
C LEU A 345 -14.96 15.99 -25.24
N LEU A 346 -13.87 15.32 -24.85
CA LEU A 346 -12.54 15.55 -25.40
C LEU A 346 -12.41 15.05 -26.84
N GLU A 347 -13.11 13.97 -27.18
CA GLU A 347 -13.14 13.40 -28.54
C GLU A 347 -13.86 14.31 -29.56
N ASP A 348 -14.85 15.12 -29.13
CA ASP A 348 -15.72 15.87 -30.05
C ASP A 348 -15.98 17.32 -29.63
N ASP A 349 -16.78 17.56 -28.57
CA ASP A 349 -17.24 18.90 -28.17
C ASP A 349 -16.10 19.91 -27.90
N ILE A 350 -15.02 19.46 -27.26
CA ILE A 350 -13.85 20.30 -26.93
C ILE A 350 -13.11 20.68 -28.21
N VAL A 351 -12.90 19.73 -29.13
CA VAL A 351 -12.21 19.98 -30.40
C VAL A 351 -12.99 21.00 -31.23
N GLN A 352 -14.30 20.81 -31.39
CA GLN A 352 -15.16 21.76 -32.09
C GLN A 352 -15.12 23.16 -31.45
N ARG A 353 -15.06 23.22 -30.11
CA ARG A 353 -14.99 24.48 -29.39
C ARG A 353 -13.63 25.17 -29.56
N ILE A 354 -12.53 24.41 -29.63
CA ILE A 354 -11.19 24.93 -29.93
C ILE A 354 -11.20 25.56 -31.32
N GLU A 355 -11.73 24.88 -32.34
CA GLU A 355 -11.82 25.42 -33.71
C GLU A 355 -12.62 26.74 -33.75
N TYR A 356 -13.73 26.81 -33.03
CA TYR A 356 -14.52 28.03 -32.92
C TYR A 356 -13.71 29.18 -32.28
N LEU A 357 -12.99 28.89 -31.18
CA LEU A 357 -12.17 29.89 -30.48
C LEU A 357 -10.99 30.35 -31.34
N ALA A 358 -10.32 29.42 -32.03
CA ALA A 358 -9.22 29.70 -32.94
C ALA A 358 -9.63 30.68 -34.04
N LYS A 359 -10.79 30.44 -34.68
CA LYS A 359 -11.38 31.36 -35.67
C LYS A 359 -11.67 32.73 -35.07
N GLN A 360 -12.27 32.78 -33.88
CA GLN A 360 -12.58 34.05 -33.21
C GLN A 360 -11.32 34.83 -32.84
N ARG A 361 -10.22 34.14 -32.52
CA ARG A 361 -8.95 34.72 -32.10
C ARG A 361 -7.97 34.98 -33.24
N ASN A 362 -8.32 34.58 -34.47
CA ASN A 362 -7.47 34.64 -35.65
C ASN A 362 -6.13 33.90 -35.43
N GLN A 363 -6.20 32.71 -34.86
CA GLN A 363 -5.06 31.83 -34.55
C GLN A 363 -5.33 30.43 -35.12
N PRO A 364 -4.29 29.61 -35.39
CA PRO A 364 -4.50 28.22 -35.76
C PRO A 364 -5.12 27.42 -34.59
N PRO A 365 -5.99 26.44 -34.88
CA PRO A 365 -6.55 25.57 -33.84
C PRO A 365 -5.45 24.69 -33.27
N CYS A 366 -5.44 24.55 -31.94
CA CYS A 366 -4.59 23.58 -31.27
C CYS A 366 -5.06 22.15 -31.60
N THR A 367 -4.17 21.34 -32.17
CA THR A 367 -4.41 19.91 -32.40
C THR A 367 -4.16 19.14 -31.11
N LEU A 368 -5.07 18.24 -30.75
CA LEU A 368 -4.98 17.43 -29.54
C LEU A 368 -4.68 15.97 -29.88
N HIS A 369 -3.72 15.39 -29.18
CA HIS A 369 -3.50 13.95 -29.10
C HIS A 369 -4.12 13.43 -27.79
N ASN A 370 -5.15 12.60 -27.91
CA ASN A 370 -5.93 12.07 -26.79
C ASN A 370 -5.75 10.55 -26.58
N GLU A 371 -4.74 9.95 -27.22
CA GLU A 371 -4.35 8.56 -26.96
C GLU A 371 -3.72 8.42 -25.56
N ASP A 372 -3.99 7.32 -24.86
CA ASP A 372 -3.43 7.01 -23.54
C ASP A 372 -3.60 8.12 -22.47
N CYS A 373 -4.66 8.94 -22.60
CA CYS A 373 -4.89 10.11 -21.75
C CYS A 373 -5.59 9.82 -20.41
N GLU A 374 -5.74 8.55 -19.99
CA GLU A 374 -6.48 8.18 -18.77
C GLU A 374 -5.56 7.63 -17.67
N LEU A 375 -5.63 8.20 -16.45
CA LEU A 375 -4.98 7.66 -15.26
C LEU A 375 -6.00 7.35 -14.15
N THR A 376 -6.50 6.12 -14.14
CA THR A 376 -7.52 5.66 -13.20
C THR A 376 -7.19 4.31 -12.58
N SER A 377 -7.98 3.91 -11.58
CA SER A 377 -7.85 2.61 -10.92
C SER A 377 -8.18 1.42 -11.83
N ARG A 378 -8.71 1.65 -13.05
CA ARG A 378 -8.97 0.60 -14.04
C ARG A 378 -7.74 0.26 -14.87
N ILE A 379 -6.76 1.16 -14.93
CA ILE A 379 -5.52 0.94 -15.66
C ILE A 379 -4.70 -0.11 -14.90
N PRO A 380 -4.29 -1.21 -15.56
CA PRO A 380 -3.43 -2.20 -14.93
C PRO A 380 -2.13 -1.57 -14.43
N SER A 381 -1.64 -1.99 -13.26
CA SER A 381 -0.43 -1.40 -12.66
C SER A 381 0.82 -1.47 -13.55
N ARG A 382 0.89 -2.41 -14.50
CA ARG A 382 1.97 -2.53 -15.49
C ARG A 382 1.99 -1.40 -16.52
N ASP A 383 0.84 -0.78 -16.80
CA ASP A 383 0.67 0.24 -17.84
C ASP A 383 0.83 1.66 -17.26
N ILE A 384 0.67 1.82 -15.94
CA ILE A 384 0.87 3.11 -15.24
C ILE A 384 2.26 3.73 -15.53
N PRO A 385 3.40 3.00 -15.39
CA PRO A 385 4.71 3.57 -15.69
C PRO A 385 4.85 4.09 -17.13
N LYS A 386 4.17 3.45 -18.11
CA LYS A 386 4.16 3.93 -19.50
C LYS A 386 3.50 5.31 -19.57
N ILE A 387 2.32 5.47 -18.97
CA ILE A 387 1.58 6.75 -18.97
C ILE A 387 2.38 7.84 -18.24
N LEU A 388 3.02 7.51 -17.12
CA LEU A 388 3.89 8.46 -16.41
C LEU A 388 5.10 8.88 -17.26
N GLY A 389 5.71 7.93 -17.98
CA GLY A 389 6.79 8.24 -18.93
C GLY A 389 6.35 9.17 -20.06
N LEU A 390 5.11 9.05 -20.55
CA LEU A 390 4.51 9.96 -21.54
C LEU A 390 4.23 11.35 -20.94
N LEU A 391 3.80 11.40 -19.67
CA LEU A 391 3.54 12.65 -18.95
C LEU A 391 4.82 13.45 -18.68
N GLU A 392 5.94 12.77 -18.49
CA GLU A 392 7.27 13.38 -18.35
C GLU A 392 7.83 13.96 -19.65
N GLN A 393 7.32 13.52 -20.81
CA GLN A 393 7.80 13.99 -22.11
C GLN A 393 7.45 15.47 -22.35
N PRO A 394 8.44 16.31 -22.72
CA PRO A 394 8.18 17.70 -23.10
C PRO A 394 7.37 17.82 -24.38
N VAL A 395 6.64 18.93 -24.53
CA VAL A 395 5.89 19.26 -25.74
C VAL A 395 6.77 19.24 -26.99
N GLY A 396 6.23 18.71 -28.08
CA GLY A 396 6.95 18.55 -29.36
C GLY A 396 7.80 17.28 -29.45
N THR A 397 7.87 16.48 -28.39
CA THR A 397 8.44 15.13 -28.48
C THR A 397 7.37 14.10 -28.85
N PRO A 398 7.72 13.03 -29.61
CA PRO A 398 6.76 11.97 -29.92
C PRO A 398 6.19 11.32 -28.66
N GLY A 399 4.87 11.31 -28.52
CA GLY A 399 4.16 10.74 -27.36
C GLY A 399 3.93 11.71 -26.19
N ALA A 400 4.26 12.99 -26.32
CA ALA A 400 3.88 13.99 -25.31
C ALA A 400 2.35 14.09 -25.20
N LEU A 401 1.83 14.04 -23.96
CA LEU A 401 0.40 14.14 -23.69
C LEU A 401 -0.08 15.59 -23.68
N ASP A 402 -1.14 15.89 -24.44
CA ASP A 402 -1.80 17.21 -24.41
C ASP A 402 -2.85 17.29 -23.28
N VAL A 403 -3.48 16.17 -22.96
CA VAL A 403 -4.48 16.08 -21.89
C VAL A 403 -4.27 14.82 -21.09
N LEU A 404 -4.44 14.92 -19.76
CA LEU A 404 -4.51 13.77 -18.86
C LEU A 404 -5.77 13.85 -18.01
N LEU A 405 -6.68 12.89 -18.16
CA LEU A 405 -7.86 12.73 -17.31
C LEU A 405 -7.55 11.73 -16.20
N ALA A 406 -7.64 12.16 -14.95
CA ALA A 406 -7.25 11.37 -13.79
C ALA A 406 -8.28 11.42 -12.67
N THR A 407 -8.30 10.37 -11.85
CA THR A 407 -8.95 10.38 -10.53
C THR A 407 -7.90 10.53 -9.43
N ASN A 408 -8.23 10.15 -8.20
CA ASN A 408 -7.34 10.12 -7.03
C ASN A 408 -5.99 9.42 -7.28
N MET A 409 -5.86 8.63 -8.34
CA MET A 409 -4.59 8.01 -8.74
C MET A 409 -3.46 9.03 -8.99
N ILE A 410 -3.77 10.25 -9.45
CA ILE A 410 -2.76 11.30 -9.62
C ILE A 410 -2.26 11.86 -8.28
N SER A 411 -3.07 11.71 -7.23
CA SER A 411 -2.75 12.20 -5.88
C SER A 411 -1.73 11.32 -5.16
N VAL A 412 -1.44 10.11 -5.65
CA VAL A 412 -0.56 9.13 -5.01
C VAL A 412 0.70 8.92 -5.84
N GLY A 413 1.88 9.26 -5.31
CA GLY A 413 3.18 8.82 -5.85
C GLY A 413 3.56 9.26 -7.28
N VAL A 414 2.79 10.13 -7.95
CA VAL A 414 3.14 10.69 -9.27
C VAL A 414 3.98 11.95 -9.09
N ASP A 415 5.26 11.90 -9.47
CA ASP A 415 6.17 13.05 -9.44
C ASP A 415 6.52 13.49 -10.86
N VAL A 416 5.65 14.30 -11.47
CA VAL A 416 5.94 14.94 -12.77
C VAL A 416 6.11 16.44 -12.55
N PRO A 417 7.36 16.94 -12.47
CA PRO A 417 7.61 18.31 -12.04
C PRO A 417 7.19 19.40 -13.05
N ARG A 418 6.96 19.04 -14.32
CA ARG A 418 6.73 20.01 -15.40
C ARG A 418 5.29 20.54 -15.46
N LEU A 419 4.33 19.87 -14.84
CA LEU A 419 2.90 20.21 -14.98
C LEU A 419 2.57 21.54 -14.28
N GLY A 420 1.93 22.45 -15.00
CA GLY A 420 1.55 23.79 -14.56
C GLY A 420 0.04 24.04 -14.56
N LEU A 421 -0.77 23.18 -15.20
CA LEU A 421 -2.19 23.44 -15.42
C LEU A 421 -3.09 22.27 -15.02
N MET A 422 -4.09 22.55 -14.18
CA MET A 422 -5.09 21.56 -13.75
C MET A 422 -6.50 22.13 -13.77
N VAL A 423 -7.47 21.34 -14.23
CA VAL A 423 -8.91 21.56 -14.04
C VAL A 423 -9.46 20.49 -13.11
N VAL A 424 -10.18 20.89 -12.06
CA VAL A 424 -10.82 20.02 -11.09
C VAL A 424 -12.33 20.07 -11.30
N ASN A 425 -12.94 18.94 -11.67
CA ASN A 425 -14.38 18.84 -11.88
C ASN A 425 -15.13 18.56 -10.56
N GLY A 426 -15.57 19.64 -9.93
CA GLY A 426 -16.13 19.62 -8.57
C GLY A 426 -15.05 19.35 -7.54
N GLN A 427 -15.06 20.09 -6.43
CA GLN A 427 -14.09 19.87 -5.38
C GLN A 427 -14.24 18.46 -4.76
N PRO A 428 -13.14 17.72 -4.52
CA PRO A 428 -13.16 16.43 -3.88
C PRO A 428 -13.80 16.42 -2.51
N LYS A 429 -14.14 15.22 -2.04
CA LYS A 429 -14.88 15.06 -0.79
C LYS A 429 -14.08 15.49 0.42
N THR A 430 -12.76 15.37 0.37
CA THR A 430 -11.88 15.77 1.46
C THR A 430 -10.96 16.91 1.03
N SER A 431 -10.65 17.79 1.97
CA SER A 431 -9.72 18.91 1.75
C SER A 431 -8.30 18.40 1.55
N ALA A 432 -7.93 17.32 2.24
CA ALA A 432 -6.65 16.63 2.06
C ALA A 432 -6.44 16.16 0.60
N GLU A 433 -7.42 15.46 0.03
CA GLU A 433 -7.41 14.99 -1.36
C GLU A 433 -7.32 16.16 -2.36
N TYR A 434 -8.08 17.23 -2.11
CA TYR A 434 -8.03 18.43 -2.96
C TYR A 434 -6.65 19.10 -2.94
N ILE A 435 -6.02 19.25 -1.77
CA ILE A 435 -4.66 19.77 -1.64
C ILE A 435 -3.68 18.84 -2.36
N GLN A 436 -3.77 17.53 -2.14
CA GLN A 436 -2.86 16.56 -2.75
C GLN A 436 -2.97 16.57 -4.28
N ALA A 437 -4.18 16.55 -4.82
CA ALA A 437 -4.42 16.62 -6.27
C ALA A 437 -3.89 17.93 -6.86
N THR A 438 -4.31 19.07 -6.32
CA THR A 438 -3.91 20.39 -6.85
C THR A 438 -2.42 20.70 -6.63
N SER A 439 -1.78 20.04 -5.66
CA SER A 439 -0.32 20.13 -5.44
C SER A 439 0.53 19.44 -6.51
N ARG A 440 -0.10 18.70 -7.45
CA ARG A 440 0.59 18.05 -8.57
C ARG A 440 0.95 19.02 -9.69
N VAL A 441 0.38 20.24 -9.69
CA VAL A 441 0.76 21.30 -10.63
C VAL A 441 1.49 22.46 -9.95
N GLY A 442 2.41 23.09 -10.65
CA GLY A 442 3.18 24.23 -10.14
C GLY A 442 4.30 23.84 -9.18
N ARG A 443 5.04 22.76 -9.48
CA ARG A 443 6.15 22.27 -8.65
C ARG A 443 7.48 23.00 -8.90
N LYS A 444 7.70 23.49 -10.13
CA LYS A 444 8.88 24.28 -10.48
C LYS A 444 8.60 25.77 -10.36
N VAL A 445 9.57 26.54 -9.87
CA VAL A 445 9.50 28.01 -9.83
C VAL A 445 9.36 28.60 -11.24
N SER A 446 9.97 27.95 -12.23
CA SER A 446 9.86 28.34 -13.65
C SER A 446 8.51 28.02 -14.29
N ALA A 447 7.62 27.32 -13.59
CA ALA A 447 6.32 26.90 -14.07
C ALA A 447 5.25 27.08 -12.98
N PRO A 448 4.82 28.32 -12.70
CA PRO A 448 3.78 28.60 -11.71
C PRO A 448 2.48 27.82 -11.98
N GLY A 449 1.87 27.26 -10.95
CA GLY A 449 0.67 26.44 -11.12
C GLY A 449 -0.62 27.25 -11.26
N MET A 450 -1.55 26.80 -12.09
CA MET A 450 -2.94 27.26 -12.11
C MET A 450 -3.90 26.07 -11.94
N ALA A 451 -4.73 26.12 -10.90
CA ALA A 451 -5.74 25.12 -10.60
C ALA A 451 -7.15 25.73 -10.73
N VAL A 452 -7.90 25.29 -11.74
CA VAL A 452 -9.24 25.78 -12.06
C VAL A 452 -10.28 24.77 -11.55
N THR A 453 -11.08 25.14 -10.56
CA THR A 453 -12.13 24.27 -10.02
C THR A 453 -13.47 24.64 -10.63
N VAL A 454 -14.10 23.71 -11.36
CA VAL A 454 -15.41 23.89 -11.98
C VAL A 454 -16.49 23.33 -11.05
N TYR A 455 -17.33 24.20 -10.50
CA TYR A 455 -18.36 23.85 -9.53
C TYR A 455 -19.70 23.55 -10.21
N ASN A 456 -20.39 22.53 -9.72
CA ASN A 456 -21.74 22.20 -10.17
C ASN A 456 -22.79 23.05 -9.47
N TRP A 457 -23.52 23.88 -10.22
CA TRP A 457 -24.54 24.75 -9.67
C TRP A 457 -25.73 24.03 -9.03
N SER A 458 -25.98 22.76 -9.36
CA SER A 458 -27.07 21.99 -8.75
C SER A 458 -26.66 21.25 -7.48
N ARG A 459 -25.37 21.25 -7.11
CA ARG A 459 -24.87 20.56 -5.91
C ARG A 459 -24.71 21.56 -4.77
N PRO A 460 -25.48 21.44 -3.66
CA PRO A 460 -25.38 22.35 -2.51
C PRO A 460 -23.97 22.48 -1.94
N ARG A 461 -23.20 21.37 -1.95
CA ARG A 461 -21.80 21.35 -1.50
C ARG A 461 -20.90 22.25 -2.36
N ASP A 462 -21.02 22.13 -3.68
CA ASP A 462 -20.22 22.90 -4.63
C ASP A 462 -20.52 24.40 -4.52
N ILE A 463 -21.81 24.75 -4.36
CA ILE A 463 -22.24 26.12 -4.07
C ILE A 463 -21.56 26.62 -2.80
N SER A 464 -21.63 25.86 -1.71
CA SER A 464 -21.04 26.28 -0.43
C SER A 464 -19.53 26.48 -0.49
N HIS A 465 -18.80 25.61 -1.22
CA HIS A 465 -17.36 25.79 -1.45
C HIS A 465 -17.06 27.02 -2.31
N TYR A 466 -17.84 27.27 -3.35
CA TYR A 466 -17.67 28.44 -4.21
C TYR A 466 -17.95 29.76 -3.46
N GLU A 467 -19.02 29.82 -2.68
CA GLU A 467 -19.37 31.00 -1.86
C GLU A 467 -18.26 31.37 -0.87
N ARG A 468 -17.49 30.37 -0.40
CA ARG A 468 -16.38 30.53 0.53
C ARG A 468 -15.03 30.36 -0.13
N PHE A 469 -14.94 30.47 -1.46
CA PHE A 469 -13.76 30.07 -2.22
C PHE A 469 -12.48 30.74 -1.72
N ARG A 470 -12.48 32.07 -1.60
CA ARG A 470 -11.31 32.83 -1.15
C ARG A 470 -10.89 32.50 0.29
N PRO A 471 -11.75 32.64 1.32
CA PRO A 471 -11.35 32.32 2.70
C PRO A 471 -10.98 30.85 2.88
N TYR A 472 -11.61 29.94 2.12
CA TYR A 472 -11.22 28.52 2.12
C TYR A 472 -9.80 28.32 1.60
N HIS A 473 -9.43 28.93 0.47
CA HIS A 473 -8.08 28.77 -0.11
C HIS A 473 -6.99 29.49 0.69
N GLU A 474 -7.30 30.65 1.28
CA GLU A 474 -6.38 31.38 2.16
C GLU A 474 -6.04 30.60 3.45
N ALA A 475 -6.94 29.72 3.90
CA ALA A 475 -6.76 28.89 5.09
C ALA A 475 -6.90 27.38 4.80
N ILE A 476 -6.51 26.92 3.60
CA ILE A 476 -6.85 25.59 3.09
C ILE A 476 -6.42 24.44 4.02
N TYR A 477 -5.26 24.57 4.65
CA TYR A 477 -4.74 23.56 5.58
C TYR A 477 -5.52 23.45 6.89
N ARG A 478 -6.25 24.51 7.30
CA ARG A 478 -7.14 24.48 8.47
C ARG A 478 -8.33 23.54 8.27
N HIS A 479 -8.73 23.33 7.01
CA HIS A 479 -9.87 22.50 6.63
C HIS A 479 -9.54 21.02 6.47
N VAL A 480 -8.25 20.65 6.56
CA VAL A 480 -7.83 19.24 6.54
C VAL A 480 -8.50 18.48 7.67
N GLU A 481 -9.18 17.40 7.29
CA GLU A 481 -9.91 16.52 8.18
C GLU A 481 -8.96 15.82 9.16
N ALA A 482 -9.42 15.60 10.40
CA ALA A 482 -8.68 14.75 11.32
C ALA A 482 -8.96 13.29 10.98
N THR A 483 -7.90 12.53 10.69
CA THR A 483 -7.95 11.08 10.49
C THR A 483 -8.19 10.40 11.84
N SER A 484 -9.20 9.55 11.92
CA SER A 484 -9.52 8.79 13.14
C SER A 484 -9.19 7.31 12.98
N VAL A 485 -8.58 6.74 14.02
CA VAL A 485 -8.26 5.31 14.15
C VAL A 485 -8.68 4.88 15.54
N THR A 486 -9.47 3.80 15.66
CA THR A 486 -10.01 3.34 16.95
C THR A 486 -9.84 1.83 17.12
N PRO A 487 -8.61 1.32 17.35
CA PRO A 487 -8.30 -0.12 17.29
C PRO A 487 -9.15 -0.97 18.25
N PHE A 488 -9.43 -0.46 19.44
CA PHE A 488 -10.19 -1.19 20.45
C PHE A 488 -11.69 -0.94 20.40
N ALA A 489 -12.23 -0.35 19.31
CA ALA A 489 -13.68 -0.24 19.13
C ALA A 489 -14.35 -1.63 19.08
N PRO A 490 -15.57 -1.81 19.61
CA PRO A 490 -16.21 -3.13 19.72
C PRO A 490 -16.19 -3.96 18.43
N ARG A 491 -16.51 -3.34 17.28
CA ARG A 491 -16.52 -4.02 15.98
C ARG A 491 -15.13 -4.39 15.45
N ALA A 492 -14.10 -3.63 15.81
CA ALA A 492 -12.72 -3.99 15.48
C ALA A 492 -12.28 -5.21 16.30
N ARG A 493 -12.63 -5.24 17.59
CA ARG A 493 -12.34 -6.38 18.48
C ARG A 493 -13.04 -7.65 18.02
N ASP A 494 -14.32 -7.57 17.66
CA ASP A 494 -15.10 -8.70 17.11
C ASP A 494 -14.45 -9.32 15.88
N LYS A 495 -13.86 -8.49 15.01
CA LYS A 495 -13.26 -8.92 13.74
C LYS A 495 -11.84 -9.48 13.87
N ALA A 496 -11.04 -8.99 14.83
CA ALA A 496 -9.59 -9.25 14.81
C ALA A 496 -8.95 -9.60 16.16
N LEU A 497 -9.62 -9.41 17.31
CA LEU A 497 -8.97 -9.66 18.61
C LEU A 497 -8.57 -11.13 18.79
N HIS A 498 -9.42 -12.06 18.34
CA HIS A 498 -9.10 -13.49 18.36
C HIS A 498 -7.88 -13.82 17.49
N ALA A 499 -7.79 -13.18 16.33
CA ALA A 499 -6.70 -13.39 15.39
C ALA A 499 -5.35 -12.95 15.99
N ILE A 500 -5.32 -11.85 16.73
CA ILE A 500 -4.11 -11.34 17.41
C ILE A 500 -3.66 -12.29 18.50
N VAL A 501 -4.59 -12.77 19.35
CA VAL A 501 -4.27 -13.70 20.43
C VAL A 501 -3.76 -15.03 19.88
N ILE A 502 -4.43 -15.56 18.84
CA ILE A 502 -4.01 -16.78 18.15
C ILE A 502 -2.63 -16.59 17.50
N ALA A 503 -2.42 -15.48 16.78
CA ALA A 503 -1.13 -15.19 16.16
C ALA A 503 0.00 -15.12 17.20
N LEU A 504 -0.18 -14.40 18.29
CA LEU A 504 0.83 -14.30 19.35
C LEU A 504 1.08 -15.65 20.03
N ALA A 505 0.03 -16.43 20.33
CA ALA A 505 0.20 -17.77 20.89
C ALA A 505 1.05 -18.66 19.97
N ARG A 506 0.73 -18.69 18.67
CA ARG A 506 1.43 -19.49 17.66
C ARG A 506 2.87 -19.04 17.44
N LEU A 507 3.12 -17.74 17.41
CA LEU A 507 4.43 -17.18 17.05
C LEU A 507 5.37 -17.03 18.26
N LEU A 508 4.84 -16.92 19.48
CA LEU A 508 5.65 -16.83 20.71
C LEU A 508 5.98 -18.20 21.31
N HIS A 509 5.17 -19.24 21.05
CA HIS A 509 5.38 -20.57 21.61
C HIS A 509 5.37 -21.67 20.54
N ALA A 510 6.52 -22.30 20.33
CA ALA A 510 6.73 -23.28 19.25
C ALA A 510 5.77 -24.48 19.31
N GLN A 511 5.43 -24.97 20.52
CA GLN A 511 4.55 -26.15 20.64
C GLN A 511 3.11 -25.87 20.22
N TRP A 512 2.71 -24.60 20.13
CA TRP A 512 1.38 -24.17 19.68
C TRP A 512 1.35 -23.73 18.22
N ALA A 513 2.50 -23.73 17.52
CA ALA A 513 2.62 -23.11 16.20
C ALA A 513 1.97 -23.91 15.07
N GLU A 514 2.06 -25.25 15.11
CA GLU A 514 1.55 -26.12 14.06
C GLU A 514 0.02 -26.03 13.90
N ASN A 515 -0.51 -26.23 12.69
CA ASN A 515 -1.97 -26.33 12.49
C ASN A 515 -2.58 -27.44 13.37
N LYS A 516 -1.78 -28.50 13.54
CA LYS A 516 -1.79 -29.59 14.53
C LYS A 516 -2.25 -29.25 15.95
N ALA A 517 -1.74 -28.12 16.42
CA ALA A 517 -1.48 -27.90 17.83
C ALA A 517 -2.50 -26.99 18.51
N ALA A 518 -3.61 -26.68 17.85
CA ALA A 518 -4.66 -25.82 18.42
C ALA A 518 -5.22 -26.35 19.75
N SER A 519 -5.20 -27.67 19.95
CA SER A 519 -5.60 -28.34 21.19
C SER A 519 -4.55 -28.35 22.30
N ARG A 520 -3.29 -27.99 21.99
CA ARG A 520 -2.19 -27.94 22.96
C ARG A 520 -2.11 -26.61 23.71
N PHE A 521 -2.96 -25.65 23.36
CA PHE A 521 -3.00 -24.36 24.01
C PHE A 521 -3.32 -24.51 25.51
N ASP A 522 -2.58 -23.78 26.34
CA ASP A 522 -2.75 -23.79 27.79
C ASP A 522 -2.93 -22.35 28.30
N ARG A 523 -4.07 -22.12 28.95
CA ARG A 523 -4.43 -20.84 29.55
C ARG A 523 -3.52 -20.45 30.73
N SER A 524 -3.04 -21.44 31.48
CA SER A 524 -2.22 -21.23 32.67
C SER A 524 -0.74 -20.99 32.35
N HIS A 525 -0.34 -21.26 31.10
CA HIS A 525 1.04 -21.12 30.67
C HIS A 525 1.54 -19.66 30.79
N PRO A 526 2.78 -19.42 31.26
CA PRO A 526 3.32 -18.06 31.45
C PRO A 526 3.30 -17.18 30.20
N ILE A 527 3.46 -17.78 29.01
CA ILE A 527 3.37 -17.04 27.73
C ILE A 527 1.97 -16.50 27.50
N THR A 528 0.92 -17.24 27.88
CA THR A 528 -0.47 -16.75 27.76
C THR A 528 -0.67 -15.52 28.62
N GLN A 529 -0.20 -15.53 29.88
CA GLN A 529 -0.26 -14.36 30.75
C GLN A 529 0.53 -13.18 30.17
N ARG A 530 1.72 -13.43 29.64
CA ARG A 530 2.52 -12.40 28.98
C ARG A 530 1.81 -11.77 27.77
N ILE A 531 1.08 -12.56 26.97
CA ILE A 531 0.26 -12.05 25.86
C ILE A 531 -0.85 -11.13 26.38
N LEU A 532 -1.57 -11.55 27.42
CA LEU A 532 -2.63 -10.75 28.04
C LEU A 532 -2.08 -9.44 28.62
N ASP A 533 -0.93 -9.48 29.29
CA ASP A 533 -0.32 -8.30 29.89
C ASP A 533 0.14 -7.28 28.84
N TYR A 534 0.66 -7.75 27.69
CA TYR A 534 0.96 -6.87 26.57
C TYR A 534 -0.31 -6.22 26.01
N LEU A 535 -1.39 -6.99 25.82
CA LEU A 535 -2.65 -6.45 25.33
C LEU A 535 -3.27 -5.45 26.31
N ARG A 536 -3.29 -5.75 27.61
CA ARG A 536 -3.75 -4.84 28.67
C ARG A 536 -2.96 -3.53 28.68
N SER A 537 -1.62 -3.63 28.64
CA SER A 537 -0.74 -2.46 28.61
C SER A 537 -1.00 -1.60 27.38
N ARG A 538 -1.25 -2.24 26.23
CA ARG A 538 -1.55 -1.57 24.97
C ARG A 538 -2.89 -0.85 24.99
N VAL A 539 -3.93 -1.51 25.50
CA VAL A 539 -5.26 -0.89 25.68
C VAL A 539 -5.18 0.29 26.62
N LYS A 540 -4.50 0.13 27.77
CA LYS A 540 -4.30 1.22 28.74
C LYS A 540 -3.57 2.43 28.15
N ALA A 541 -2.67 2.22 27.19
CA ALA A 541 -1.95 3.30 26.51
C ALA A 541 -2.79 4.03 25.45
N ILE A 542 -3.74 3.34 24.81
CA ILE A 542 -4.51 3.86 23.66
C ILE A 542 -5.90 4.33 24.11
N ASP A 543 -6.65 3.45 24.77
CA ASP A 543 -8.02 3.68 25.21
C ASP A 543 -8.24 3.01 26.58
N PRO A 544 -7.90 3.71 27.69
CA PRO A 544 -8.11 3.21 29.04
C PRO A 544 -9.57 2.86 29.34
N SER A 545 -10.53 3.53 28.68
CA SER A 545 -11.96 3.35 28.92
C SER A 545 -12.46 2.01 28.40
N ALA A 546 -11.86 1.48 27.33
CA ALA A 546 -12.19 0.18 26.76
C ALA A 546 -11.57 -1.00 27.54
N LEU A 547 -10.67 -0.77 28.49
CA LEU A 547 -9.94 -1.83 29.19
C LEU A 547 -10.84 -2.89 29.85
N PRO A 548 -11.91 -2.53 30.61
CA PRO A 548 -12.77 -3.53 31.24
C PRO A 548 -13.47 -4.44 30.21
N GLU A 549 -13.98 -3.84 29.12
CA GLU A 549 -14.65 -4.60 28.06
C GLU A 549 -13.68 -5.50 27.29
N VAL A 550 -12.47 -5.00 26.99
CA VAL A 550 -11.44 -5.79 26.31
C VAL A 550 -11.02 -6.96 27.19
N GLU A 551 -10.82 -6.73 28.49
CA GLU A 551 -10.44 -7.77 29.42
C GLU A 551 -11.52 -8.85 29.52
N GLN A 552 -12.78 -8.47 29.65
CA GLN A 552 -13.90 -9.41 29.60
C GLN A 552 -13.91 -10.22 28.30
N GLN A 553 -13.74 -9.56 27.15
CA GLN A 553 -13.72 -10.22 25.85
C GLN A 553 -12.53 -11.16 25.68
N LEU A 554 -11.36 -10.82 26.25
CA LEU A 554 -10.19 -11.71 26.28
C LEU A 554 -10.48 -12.94 27.14
N GLN A 555 -11.10 -12.81 28.30
CA GLN A 555 -11.49 -13.98 29.11
C GLN A 555 -12.49 -14.86 28.36
N THR A 556 -13.54 -14.28 27.77
CA THR A 556 -14.51 -15.01 26.94
C THR A 556 -13.84 -15.71 25.77
N LEU A 557 -12.83 -15.11 25.15
CA LEU A 557 -12.07 -15.74 24.07
C LEU A 557 -11.28 -16.96 24.57
N LEU A 558 -10.62 -16.86 25.73
CA LEU A 558 -9.89 -17.98 26.32
C LEU A 558 -10.83 -19.10 26.76
N ASP A 559 -11.99 -18.76 27.33
CA ASP A 559 -13.05 -19.72 27.68
C ASP A 559 -13.56 -20.45 26.42
N TRP A 560 -13.83 -19.71 25.36
CA TRP A 560 -14.24 -20.26 24.07
C TRP A 560 -13.18 -21.20 23.49
N TRP A 561 -11.91 -20.81 23.51
CA TRP A 561 -10.83 -21.67 23.01
C TRP A 561 -10.76 -22.95 23.86
N GLN A 562 -10.78 -22.83 25.19
CA GLN A 562 -10.79 -24.00 26.09
C GLN A 562 -11.98 -24.93 25.83
N GLN A 563 -13.18 -24.37 25.60
CA GLN A 563 -14.37 -25.14 25.26
C GLN A 563 -14.19 -25.89 23.93
N MET A 564 -13.61 -25.24 22.91
CA MET A 564 -13.29 -25.89 21.64
C MET A 564 -12.29 -27.04 21.82
N ILE A 565 -11.33 -26.92 22.74
CA ILE A 565 -10.39 -27.99 23.08
C ILE A 565 -11.13 -29.16 23.75
N THR A 566 -11.96 -28.88 24.76
CA THR A 566 -12.72 -29.92 25.49
C THR A 566 -13.67 -30.68 24.56
N GLN A 567 -14.31 -30.00 23.61
CA GLN A 567 -15.27 -30.61 22.68
C GLN A 567 -14.62 -31.45 21.59
N ASN A 568 -13.46 -31.03 21.08
CA ASN A 568 -12.86 -31.59 19.86
C ASN A 568 -11.54 -32.34 20.09
N GLY A 569 -10.98 -32.25 21.30
CA GLY A 569 -9.76 -32.96 21.69
C GLY A 569 -8.59 -32.73 20.72
N THR A 570 -7.91 -33.82 20.37
CA THR A 570 -6.74 -33.81 19.49
C THR A 570 -7.05 -33.51 18.03
N ASP A 571 -8.32 -33.43 17.63
CA ASP A 571 -8.72 -33.17 16.24
C ASP A 571 -8.84 -31.69 15.91
N LEU A 572 -8.90 -30.82 16.93
CA LEU A 572 -8.95 -29.37 16.74
C LEU A 572 -7.74 -28.86 15.96
N ARG A 573 -7.99 -28.02 14.96
CA ARG A 573 -6.97 -27.32 14.16
C ARG A 573 -7.17 -25.82 14.22
N TYR A 574 -6.16 -25.06 13.80
CA TYR A 574 -6.32 -23.61 13.65
C TYR A 574 -7.15 -23.24 12.43
N GLN A 575 -6.88 -23.88 11.28
CA GLN A 575 -7.54 -23.61 10.00
C GLN A 575 -7.80 -24.90 9.21
N PRO A 576 -8.76 -24.89 8.25
CA PRO A 576 -9.01 -26.02 7.36
C PRO A 576 -7.78 -26.38 6.53
N ASN A 577 -7.72 -27.62 6.04
CA ASN A 577 -6.70 -28.01 5.07
C ASN A 577 -7.02 -27.35 3.71
N PRO A 578 -6.12 -26.52 3.15
CA PRO A 578 -6.36 -25.88 1.84
C PRO A 578 -6.60 -26.88 0.70
N PHE A 579 -6.02 -28.08 0.79
CA PHE A 579 -6.17 -29.14 -0.21
C PHE A 579 -7.44 -29.99 -0.01
N LYS A 580 -8.09 -29.88 1.15
CA LYS A 580 -9.33 -30.58 1.51
C LYS A 580 -10.24 -29.64 2.31
N PRO A 581 -10.73 -28.54 1.71
CA PRO A 581 -11.49 -27.51 2.43
C PRO A 581 -12.86 -28.01 2.94
N ASN A 582 -13.40 -29.07 2.32
CA ASN A 582 -14.67 -29.68 2.72
C ASN A 582 -14.54 -30.79 3.76
N GLU A 583 -13.33 -31.09 4.25
CA GLU A 583 -13.15 -32.06 5.32
C GLU A 583 -13.80 -31.52 6.60
N PRO A 584 -14.67 -32.29 7.29
CA PRO A 584 -15.40 -31.84 8.47
C PRO A 584 -14.50 -31.84 9.71
N ILE A 585 -13.38 -31.13 9.64
CA ILE A 585 -12.43 -30.99 10.75
C ILE A 585 -12.84 -29.77 11.59
N PRO A 586 -12.88 -29.89 12.93
CA PRO A 586 -13.12 -28.75 13.80
C PRO A 586 -11.93 -27.78 13.76
N VAL A 587 -12.23 -26.51 13.50
CA VAL A 587 -11.23 -25.44 13.33
C VAL A 587 -11.52 -24.25 14.24
N LEU A 588 -10.50 -23.51 14.64
CA LEU A 588 -10.66 -22.25 15.38
C LEU A 588 -11.02 -21.08 14.47
N MET A 589 -10.46 -21.06 13.25
CA MET A 589 -10.56 -19.96 12.31
C MET A 589 -11.02 -20.46 10.93
N HIS A 590 -11.86 -19.67 10.27
CA HIS A 590 -12.23 -19.80 8.86
C HIS A 590 -12.10 -18.43 8.18
N ALA A 591 -11.97 -18.41 6.86
CA ALA A 591 -11.88 -17.15 6.12
C ALA A 591 -13.15 -16.32 6.36
N ALA A 592 -13.03 -15.02 6.63
CA ALA A 592 -14.15 -14.18 7.02
C ALA A 592 -15.29 -14.11 5.97
N GLU A 593 -14.98 -14.38 4.70
CA GLU A 593 -15.94 -14.44 3.59
C GLU A 593 -16.75 -15.77 3.56
N GLU A 594 -16.26 -16.81 4.24
CA GLU A 594 -16.91 -18.12 4.29
C GLU A 594 -17.93 -18.19 5.42
N ARG A 595 -18.94 -19.08 5.27
CA ARG A 595 -19.87 -19.37 6.37
C ARG A 595 -19.14 -20.17 7.45
N GLY A 596 -19.18 -19.65 8.68
CA GLY A 596 -18.60 -20.33 9.83
C GLY A 596 -19.17 -21.72 10.07
N ARG A 597 -18.30 -22.64 10.47
CA ARG A 597 -18.63 -24.02 10.85
C ARG A 597 -18.21 -24.28 12.28
N GLY A 598 -19.07 -24.97 13.06
CA GLY A 598 -18.70 -25.55 14.35
C GLY A 598 -18.12 -24.58 15.39
N GLY A 599 -18.64 -23.34 15.47
CA GLY A 599 -18.19 -22.35 16.47
C GLY A 599 -16.86 -21.66 16.16
N SER A 600 -16.27 -21.90 14.99
CA SER A 600 -15.08 -21.18 14.49
C SER A 600 -15.33 -19.68 14.30
N LYS A 601 -14.28 -18.85 14.39
CA LYS A 601 -14.35 -17.40 14.21
C LYS A 601 -13.88 -16.98 12.82
N GLY A 602 -14.68 -16.13 12.17
CA GLY A 602 -14.32 -15.52 10.89
C GLY A 602 -13.07 -14.67 11.06
N THR A 603 -12.03 -14.98 10.30
CA THR A 603 -10.71 -14.35 10.41
C THR A 603 -10.32 -13.80 9.04
N LEU A 604 -9.78 -12.58 9.02
CA LEU A 604 -9.49 -11.87 7.78
C LEU A 604 -8.26 -12.49 7.08
N ASN A 605 -8.31 -12.62 5.76
CA ASN A 605 -7.10 -12.92 4.96
C ASN A 605 -6.37 -11.66 4.50
N SER A 606 -7.10 -10.54 4.41
CA SER A 606 -6.65 -9.20 4.04
C SER A 606 -7.34 -8.15 4.93
N LEU A 607 -6.64 -7.08 5.30
CA LEU A 607 -7.25 -6.03 6.14
C LEU A 607 -8.28 -5.19 5.34
N ARG A 608 -8.20 -5.21 4.01
CA ARG A 608 -9.18 -4.59 3.09
C ARG A 608 -10.55 -5.25 3.07
N GLU A 609 -10.69 -6.49 3.53
CA GLU A 609 -12.00 -7.18 3.59
C GLU A 609 -13.03 -6.43 4.47
N VAL A 610 -12.57 -5.47 5.27
CA VAL A 610 -13.44 -4.60 6.08
C VAL A 610 -14.06 -3.44 5.31
N GLU A 611 -13.58 -3.16 4.11
CA GLU A 611 -14.17 -2.17 3.21
C GLU A 611 -15.36 -2.73 2.39
N GLY A 612 -15.76 -3.98 2.63
CA GLY A 612 -16.89 -4.61 1.94
C GLY A 612 -18.21 -3.83 2.11
N GLU A 613 -18.95 -3.69 1.01
CA GLU A 613 -20.26 -3.04 1.00
C GLU A 613 -21.28 -3.82 1.84
N SER A 614 -21.90 -3.16 2.82
CA SER A 614 -23.01 -3.75 3.58
C SER A 614 -24.28 -3.70 2.73
N GLN A 615 -24.88 -4.85 2.42
CA GLN A 615 -26.21 -4.89 1.81
C GLN A 615 -27.27 -4.46 2.85
N LEU A 616 -27.82 -3.28 2.67
CA LEU A 616 -28.84 -2.72 3.56
C LEU A 616 -30.23 -3.16 3.06
N PHE A 617 -30.84 -4.12 3.76
CA PHE A 617 -32.20 -4.56 3.46
C PHE A 617 -33.20 -3.61 4.14
N VAL A 618 -33.75 -2.67 3.37
CA VAL A 618 -34.88 -1.85 3.83
C VAL A 618 -36.16 -2.64 3.62
N LYS A 619 -36.76 -3.13 4.71
CA LYS A 619 -38.09 -3.74 4.67
C LYS A 619 -39.13 -2.61 4.63
N TRP A 620 -39.71 -2.36 3.46
CA TRP A 620 -40.90 -1.52 3.37
C TRP A 620 -42.10 -2.27 3.95
N SER A 621 -42.74 -1.66 4.94
CA SER A 621 -44.05 -2.09 5.42
C SER A 621 -45.07 -1.31 4.59
N ASN A 622 -45.87 -1.99 3.79
CA ASN A 622 -47.02 -1.37 3.12
C ASN A 622 -48.13 -1.10 4.11
#